data_AF-A0AAU3FU43-F1
#
_entry.id   AF-A0AAU3FU43-F1
#
_cell.length_a   1.000
_cell.length_b   1.000
_cell.length_c   1.000
_cell.angle_alpha   90.00
_cell.angle_beta   90.00
_cell.angle_gamma   90.00
#
_symmetry.space_group_name_H-M   'P 1'
#
loop_
_entity.id
_entity.type
_entity.pdbx_description
1 polymer ?
#
loop_
_entity_poly.entity_id
_entity_poly.type
_entity_poly.pdbx_seq_one_letter_code
_entity_poly.pdbx_strand_id
1 'polypeptide(L)' 'MSAIRQHEALAQAHDGISAVVAPLDDAGLQRPTRCQSWLVADLLFHVLCDAQQALVALASPAPGPAGVDPQSARRCW' A
#
# COMPACT_ATOMS: atom_id res chain seq x y z
N MET A 1 8.25 8.14 24.30
CA MET A 1 7.64 8.08 22.96
C MET A 1 6.20 7.61 23.13
N SER A 2 5.21 8.41 22.78
CA SER A 2 3.82 7.94 22.78
C SER A 2 3.64 6.91 21.67
N ALA A 3 2.92 5.82 21.93
CA ALA A 3 2.56 4.87 20.89
C ALA A 3 1.60 5.54 19.91
N ILE A 4 1.97 5.59 18.63
CA ILE A 4 1.12 6.10 17.55
C ILE A 4 0.01 5.07 17.30
N ARG A 5 -1.24 5.51 17.13
CA ARG A 5 -2.33 4.58 16.79
C ARG A 5 -2.17 4.07 15.37
N GLN A 6 -2.59 2.84 15.10
CA GLN A 6 -2.39 2.20 13.79
C GLN A 6 -2.95 3.04 12.61
N HIS A 7 -4.11 3.67 12.76
CA HIS A 7 -4.70 4.51 11.72
C HIS A 7 -3.94 5.83 11.51
N GLU A 8 -3.34 6.40 12.57
CA GLU A 8 -2.51 7.60 12.48
C GLU A 8 -1.21 7.29 11.73
N ALA A 9 -0.58 6.14 12.05
CA ALA A 9 0.61 5.67 11.34
C ALA A 9 0.32 5.41 9.86
N LEU A 10 -0.83 4.81 9.54
CA LEU A 10 -1.26 4.55 8.16
C LEU A 10 -1.47 5.85 7.38
N ALA A 11 -2.17 6.83 7.97
CA ALA A 11 -2.41 8.13 7.36
C ALA A 11 -1.08 8.87 7.10
N GLN A 12 -0.21 8.95 8.11
CA GLN A 12 1.07 9.63 7.97
C GLN A 12 1.99 9.00 6.92
N ALA A 13 1.97 7.67 6.78
CA ALA A 13 2.72 6.98 5.73
C ALA A 13 2.21 7.34 4.33
N HIS A 14 0.89 7.34 4.13
CA HIS A 14 0.28 7.69 2.83
C HIS A 14 0.48 9.16 2.47
N ASP A 15 0.39 10.06 3.45
CA ASP A 15 0.68 11.49 3.26
C ASP A 15 2.14 11.70 2.86
N GLY A 16 3.07 11.02 3.54
CA GLY A 16 4.49 11.07 3.22
C GLY A 16 4.81 10.58 1.81
N ILE A 17 4.22 9.45 1.39
CA ILE A 17 4.36 8.92 0.04
C ILE A 17 3.80 9.92 -0.98
N SER A 18 2.57 10.40 -0.75
CA SER A 18 1.88 11.35 -1.66
C SER A 18 2.68 12.63 -1.85
N ALA A 19 3.23 13.19 -0.77
CA ALA A 19 4.06 14.40 -0.83
C ALA A 19 5.34 14.21 -1.65
N VAL A 20 5.96 13.01 -1.60
CA VAL A 20 7.18 12.70 -2.35
C VAL A 20 6.90 12.49 -3.84
N VAL A 21 5.75 11.89 -4.19
CA VAL A 21 5.46 11.50 -5.58
C VAL A 21 4.64 12.51 -6.36
N ALA A 22 3.87 13.38 -5.69
CA ALA A 22 3.08 14.43 -6.31
C ALA A 22 3.85 15.34 -7.29
N PRO A 23 5.12 15.75 -7.03
CA PRO A 23 5.87 16.59 -7.95
C PRO A 23 6.61 15.81 -9.05
N LEU A 24 6.54 14.47 -9.08
CA LEU A 24 7.28 13.68 -10.07
C LEU A 24 6.57 13.73 -11.43
N ASP A 25 7.38 13.85 -12.48
CA ASP A 25 6.96 13.62 -13.86
C ASP A 25 7.15 12.14 -14.24
N ASP A 26 6.83 11.79 -15.49
CA ASP A 26 6.96 10.42 -16.00
C ASP A 26 8.39 9.87 -15.83
N ALA A 27 9.41 10.69 -16.10
CA ALA A 27 10.80 10.29 -15.90
C ALA A 27 11.11 10.01 -14.42
N GLY A 28 10.55 10.80 -13.50
CA GLY A 28 10.60 10.58 -12.07
C GLY A 28 9.95 9.26 -11.64
N LEU A 29 8.83 8.89 -12.25
CA LEU A 29 8.13 7.62 -12.01
C LEU A 29 8.91 6.40 -12.53
N GLN A 30 9.75 6.58 -13.55
CA GLN A 30 10.60 5.52 -14.12
C GLN A 30 11.93 5.33 -13.36
N ARG A 31 12.17 6.03 -12.24
CA ARG A 31 13.41 5.87 -11.47
C ARG A 31 13.41 4.57 -10.66
N PRO A 32 14.56 3.88 -10.55
CA PRO A 32 14.68 2.69 -9.71
C PRO A 32 14.58 3.05 -8.22
N THR A 33 13.98 2.15 -7.44
CA THR A 33 13.87 2.26 -5.98
C THR A 33 14.90 1.38 -5.28
N ARG A 34 14.89 1.38 -3.93
CA ARG A 34 15.66 0.42 -3.12
C ARG A 34 14.99 -0.94 -3.02
N CYS A 35 13.71 -1.06 -3.41
CA CYS A 35 13.04 -2.33 -3.58
C CYS A 35 13.61 -2.97 -4.85
N GLN A 36 14.22 -4.14 -4.70
CA GLN A 36 15.03 -4.72 -5.76
C GLN A 36 14.18 -4.94 -7.02
N SER A 37 14.66 -4.41 -8.15
CA SER A 37 14.01 -4.47 -9.46
C SER A 37 12.69 -3.70 -9.60
N TRP A 38 12.37 -2.75 -8.71
CA TRP A 38 11.13 -1.96 -8.79
C TRP A 38 11.40 -0.50 -9.11
N LEU A 39 10.67 0.04 -10.07
CA LEU A 39 10.57 1.47 -10.34
C LEU A 39 9.65 2.14 -9.32
N VAL A 40 9.68 3.48 -9.27
CA VAL A 40 8.74 4.25 -8.42
C VAL A 40 7.29 3.93 -8.80
N ALA A 41 7.00 3.82 -10.11
CA ALA A 41 5.67 3.41 -10.59
C ALA A 41 5.25 2.02 -10.09
N ASP A 42 6.16 1.04 -10.12
CA ASP A 42 5.86 -0.33 -9.65
C ASP A 42 5.55 -0.36 -8.15
N LEU A 43 6.34 0.36 -7.36
CA LEU A 43 6.14 0.47 -5.92
C LEU A 43 4.82 1.18 -5.58
N LEU A 44 4.48 2.27 -6.29
CA LEU A 44 3.21 2.96 -6.11
C LEU A 44 2.02 2.08 -6.48
N PHE A 45 2.13 1.34 -7.58
CA PHE A 45 1.10 0.39 -7.99
C PHE A 45 0.89 -0.70 -6.94
N HIS A 46 1.98 -1.23 -6.38
CA HIS A 46 1.91 -2.20 -5.30
C HIS A 46 1.17 -1.65 -4.06
N VAL A 47 1.50 -0.43 -3.61
CA VAL A 47 0.81 0.21 -2.47
C VAL A 47 -0.67 0.44 -2.76
N LEU A 48 -1.01 0.85 -3.98
CA LEU A 48 -2.40 1.03 -4.40
C LEU A 48 -3.19 -0.29 -4.34
N CYS A 49 -2.60 -1.39 -4.84
CA CYS A 49 -3.23 -2.70 -4.79
C CYS A 49 -3.47 -3.17 -3.35
N ASP A 50 -2.50 -2.98 -2.45
CA ASP A 50 -2.66 -3.33 -1.03
C ASP A 50 -3.81 -2.53 -0.38
N ALA A 51 -3.89 -1.22 -0.66
CA ALA A 51 -4.98 -0.38 -0.15
C ALA A 51 -6.35 -0.82 -0.69
N GLN A 52 -6.45 -1.14 -1.98
CA GLN A 52 -7.68 -1.65 -2.59
C GLN A 52 -8.09 -2.98 -1.96
N GLN A 53 -7.15 -3.90 -1.72
CA GLN A 53 -7.43 -5.18 -1.07
C GLN A 53 -7.94 -4.98 0.37
N ALA A 54 -7.33 -4.07 1.13
CA ALA A 54 -7.80 -3.74 2.47
C ALA A 54 -9.24 -3.20 2.46
N LEU A 55 -9.56 -2.31 1.51
CA LEU A 55 -10.92 -1.78 1.35
C LEU A 55 -11.92 -2.88 0.96
N VAL A 56 -11.54 -3.78 0.05
CA VAL A 56 -12.37 -4.95 -0.31
C VAL A 56 -12.61 -5.83 0.92
N ALA A 57 -11.58 -6.12 1.71
CA ALA A 57 -11.69 -6.93 2.91
C ALA A 57 -12.60 -6.28 3.96
N LEU A 58 -12.55 -4.95 4.11
CA LEU A 58 -13.41 -4.20 5.03
C LEU A 58 -14.87 -4.14 4.55
N ALA A 59 -15.09 -4.06 3.25
CA ALA A 59 -16.43 -3.95 2.65
C ALA A 59 -17.10 -5.31 2.41
N SER A 60 -16.33 -6.40 2.37
CA SER A 60 -16.82 -7.75 2.07
C SER A 60 -17.12 -8.51 3.36
N PRO A 61 -18.37 -8.97 3.59
CA PRO A 61 -18.67 -9.78 4.75
C PRO A 61 -17.94 -11.13 4.66
N ALA A 62 -17.09 -11.42 5.65
CA ALA A 62 -16.41 -12.70 5.75
C ALA A 62 -17.38 -13.80 6.23
N PRO A 63 -17.46 -14.96 5.55
CA PRO A 63 -18.17 -16.11 6.09
C PRO A 63 -17.35 -16.71 7.24
N GLY A 64 -17.71 -16.38 8.48
CA GLY A 64 -17.06 -16.89 9.69
C GLY A 64 -16.18 -15.86 10.42
N PRO A 65 -15.55 -16.24 11.56
CA PRO A 65 -14.70 -15.34 12.32
C PRO A 65 -13.54 -14.83 11.45
N ALA A 66 -13.08 -13.61 11.68
CA ALA A 66 -12.03 -12.94 10.91
C ALA A 66 -10.73 -13.76 10.88
N GLY A 67 -10.63 -14.65 9.90
CA GLY A 67 -9.41 -15.34 9.55
C GLY A 67 -8.62 -14.43 8.62
N VAL A 68 -7.33 -14.23 8.93
CA VAL A 68 -6.40 -13.71 7.94
C VAL A 68 -6.32 -14.80 6.88
N ASP A 69 -6.98 -14.65 5.72
CA ASP A 69 -6.80 -15.60 4.62
C ASP A 69 -5.51 -15.23 3.89
N PRO A 70 -4.42 -16.02 4.06
CA PRO A 70 -3.16 -15.74 3.40
C PRO A 70 -3.24 -16.01 1.88
N GLN A 71 -4.31 -16.63 1.36
CA GLN A 71 -4.47 -16.87 -0.07
C GLN A 71 -4.97 -15.63 -0.82
N SER A 72 -5.81 -14.80 -0.19
CA SER A 72 -6.20 -13.50 -0.76
C SER A 72 -5.00 -12.55 -0.87
N ALA A 73 -4.13 -12.51 0.13
CA ALA A 73 -2.92 -11.68 0.13
C ALA A 73 -1.87 -12.07 -0.92
N ARG A 74 -1.87 -13.34 -1.38
CA ARG A 74 -0.87 -13.89 -2.32
C ARG A 74 -1.30 -13.90 -3.78
N ARG A 75 -2.52 -13.45 -4.12
CA ARG A 75 -3.07 -13.61 -5.49
C ARG A 75 -2.67 -12.51 -6.50
N CYS A 76 -1.91 -11.50 -6.10
CA CYS A 76 -1.50 -10.39 -6.97
C CYS A 76 0.02 -10.30 -7.21
N TRP A 77 0.76 -11.40 -6.98
CA TRP A 77 2.20 -11.52 -7.21
C TRP A 77 2.50 -12.90 -7.79
#